data_AF-A0A6G2DW48-F1
#
_entry.id   AF-A0A6G2DW48-F1
#
_cell.length_a   1.000
_cell.length_b   1.000
_cell.length_c   1.000
_cell.angle_alpha   90.00
_cell.angle_beta   90.00
_cell.angle_gamma   90.00
#
_symmetry.space_group_name_H-M   'P 1'
#
loop_
_entity.id
_entity.type
_entity.pdbx_description
1 polymer ?
#
loop_
_entity_poly.entity_id
_entity_poly.type
_entity_poly.pdbx_seq_one_letter_code
_entity_poly.pdbx_strand_id
1 'polypeptide(L)'
;NLNIITVLEGRTQAIIRNHFLRYDRAVRCRVKIITMDMFSPYYGLAKQLRFQISRLRLKQSPRLVSLPNAKIVLDRFHIVQHLSRAMSRVHVQIMNQFHRKSHEYKAIKRYWKPIQQDSRKLSDKRFYRPTFRMHLTNKEILDKLLSYSQDLKHHYQLYQLLLFHFQNKEPEKFFGLIEDNLKQVHPI
;
A
#
# COMPACT_ATOMS: atom_id res chain seq x y z
N ASN A 1 0.70 10.47 24.94
CA ASN A 1 0.10 9.23 25.47
C ASN A 1 -0.99 8.73 24.56
N LEU A 2 -0.73 7.63 23.83
CA LEU A 2 -1.74 6.90 23.08
C LEU A 2 -2.29 5.81 24.00
N ASN A 3 -3.44 6.04 24.63
CA ASN A 3 -4.11 5.02 25.44
C ASN A 3 -5.00 4.16 24.52
N ILE A 4 -4.65 2.89 24.40
CA ILE A 4 -5.51 1.91 23.74
C ILE A 4 -6.67 1.60 24.68
N ILE A 5 -7.89 1.94 24.26
CA ILE A 5 -9.09 1.75 25.09
C ILE A 5 -9.57 0.30 25.04
N THR A 6 -9.50 -0.34 23.86
CA THR A 6 -10.07 -1.67 23.64
C THR A 6 -9.50 -2.30 22.37
N VAL A 7 -9.46 -3.63 22.35
CA VAL A 7 -9.18 -4.46 21.18
C VAL A 7 -10.40 -5.35 20.98
N LEU A 8 -10.93 -5.40 19.76
CA LEU A 8 -12.13 -6.19 19.46
C LEU A 8 -11.74 -7.64 19.16
N GLU A 9 -12.53 -8.58 19.67
CA GLU A 9 -12.33 -10.03 19.47
C GLU A 9 -12.56 -10.49 18.02
N GLY A 10 -13.12 -9.63 17.17
CA GLY A 10 -13.34 -9.96 15.76
C GLY A 10 -13.54 -8.75 14.87
N ARG A 11 -13.35 -8.98 13.57
CA ARG A 11 -13.38 -7.97 12.50
C ARG A 11 -14.70 -7.90 11.73
N THR A 12 -15.72 -8.68 12.13
CA THR A 12 -17.00 -8.70 11.41
C THR A 12 -17.75 -7.39 11.64
N GLN A 13 -18.55 -6.97 10.64
CA GLN A 13 -19.35 -5.76 10.75
C GLN A 13 -20.26 -5.78 11.99
N ALA A 14 -20.82 -6.95 12.33
CA ALA A 14 -21.67 -7.12 13.52
C ALA A 14 -20.92 -6.84 14.83
N ILE A 15 -19.71 -7.37 14.99
CA ILE A 15 -18.90 -7.17 16.21
C ILE A 15 -18.53 -5.70 16.36
N ILE A 16 -18.01 -5.08 15.29
CA ILE A 16 -17.61 -3.66 15.30
C ILE A 16 -18.81 -2.77 15.60
N ARG A 17 -19.95 -3.03 14.94
CA ARG A 17 -21.20 -2.30 15.15
C ARG A 17 -21.70 -2.42 16.59
N ASN A 18 -21.80 -3.65 17.10
CA ASN A 18 -22.29 -3.90 18.46
C ASN A 18 -21.41 -3.23 19.52
N HIS A 19 -20.09 -3.18 19.30
CA HIS A 19 -19.19 -2.46 20.18
C HIS A 19 -19.54 -0.96 20.26
N PHE A 20 -19.69 -0.28 19.12
CA PHE A 20 -20.01 1.15 19.11
C PHE A 20 -21.43 1.46 19.60
N LEU A 21 -22.39 0.54 19.46
CA LEU A 21 -23.76 0.72 19.99
C LEU A 21 -23.82 0.77 21.51
N ARG A 22 -22.78 0.31 22.23
CA ARG A 22 -22.71 0.41 23.70
C ARG A 22 -22.47 1.84 24.20
N TYR A 23 -22.00 2.74 23.32
CA TYR A 23 -21.74 4.12 23.66
C TYR A 23 -22.89 5.03 23.26
N ASP A 24 -23.20 5.97 24.15
CA ASP A 24 -24.19 7.01 23.89
C ASP A 24 -23.86 7.81 22.64
N ARG A 25 -24.92 8.34 22.01
CA ARG A 25 -24.79 9.14 20.80
C ARG A 25 -23.83 10.32 20.98
N ALA A 26 -23.88 11.00 22.13
CA ALA A 26 -22.98 12.12 22.44
C ALA A 26 -21.50 11.70 22.37
N VAL A 27 -21.17 10.51 22.87
CA VAL A 27 -19.81 9.96 22.81
C VAL A 27 -19.42 9.63 21.38
N ARG A 28 -20.32 8.99 20.62
CA ARG A 28 -20.10 8.65 19.21
C ARG A 28 -19.89 9.89 18.31
N CYS A 29 -20.57 11.00 18.61
CA CYS A 29 -20.37 12.27 17.92
C CYS A 29 -18.98 12.90 18.16
N ARG A 30 -18.24 12.46 19.19
CA ARG A 30 -16.86 12.93 19.45
C ARG A 30 -15.81 12.22 18.60
N VAL A 31 -16.16 11.15 17.89
CA VAL A 31 -15.23 10.46 16.99
C VAL A 31 -14.90 11.38 15.81
N LYS A 32 -13.62 11.73 15.66
CA LYS A 32 -13.13 12.64 14.61
C LYS A 32 -12.52 11.90 13.42
N ILE A 33 -11.84 10.78 13.65
CA ILE A 33 -11.07 10.06 12.64
C ILE A 33 -11.34 8.56 12.80
N ILE A 34 -11.57 7.89 11.68
CA ILE A 34 -11.59 6.43 11.58
C ILE A 34 -10.50 6.08 10.58
N THR A 35 -9.44 5.43 11.04
CA THR A 35 -8.42 4.88 10.14
C THR A 35 -8.85 3.48 9.71
N MET A 36 -8.85 3.23 8.41
CA MET A 36 -9.34 1.97 7.84
C MET A 36 -8.33 1.36 6.88
N ASP A 37 -8.27 0.04 6.89
CA ASP A 37 -7.63 -0.76 5.84
C ASP A 37 -8.44 -0.67 4.54
N MET A 38 -7.77 -0.86 3.40
CA MET A 38 -8.35 -0.92 2.05
C MET A 38 -9.11 -2.23 1.77
N PHE A 39 -9.41 -3.03 2.80
CA PHE A 39 -10.17 -4.26 2.66
C PHE A 39 -11.63 -3.97 2.28
N SER A 40 -12.05 -4.49 1.12
CA SER A 40 -13.36 -4.24 0.50
C SER A 40 -14.58 -4.32 1.45
N PRO A 41 -14.70 -5.34 2.33
CA PRO A 41 -15.80 -5.44 3.30
C PRO A 41 -15.95 -4.26 4.27
N TYR A 42 -14.89 -3.49 4.50
CA TYR A 42 -14.96 -2.30 5.33
C TYR A 42 -15.56 -1.10 4.59
N TYR A 43 -15.56 -1.04 3.26
CA TYR A 43 -16.20 0.06 2.52
C TYR A 43 -17.72 0.10 2.77
N GLY A 44 -18.37 -1.06 2.81
CA GLY A 44 -19.78 -1.17 3.18
C GLY A 44 -20.04 -0.68 4.61
N LEU A 45 -19.14 -1.02 5.54
CA LEU A 45 -19.20 -0.55 6.93
C LEU A 45 -18.95 0.96 7.04
N ALA A 46 -17.95 1.49 6.34
CA ALA A 46 -17.68 2.93 6.25
C ALA A 46 -18.91 3.71 5.78
N LYS A 47 -19.60 3.20 4.76
CA LYS A 47 -20.86 3.77 4.27
C LYS A 47 -21.94 3.74 5.36
N GLN A 48 -22.11 2.62 6.05
CA GLN A 48 -23.07 2.52 7.17
C GLN A 48 -22.73 3.41 8.37
N LEU A 49 -21.44 3.62 8.66
CA LEU A 49 -20.96 4.46 9.76
C LEU A 49 -21.12 5.96 9.47
N ARG A 50 -20.95 6.36 8.20
CA ARG A 50 -20.99 7.76 7.76
C ARG A 50 -22.39 8.25 7.39
N PHE A 51 -23.26 7.40 6.84
CA PHE A 51 -24.57 7.83 6.36
C PHE A 51 -25.67 7.71 7.42
N GLN A 52 -26.25 8.85 7.82
CA GLN A 52 -27.70 8.92 7.94
C GLN A 52 -28.23 8.74 6.51
N ILE A 53 -28.89 7.62 6.20
CA ILE A 53 -29.72 7.58 4.99
C ILE A 53 -30.92 8.49 5.27
N SER A 54 -30.75 9.77 4.97
CA SER A 54 -31.85 10.70 4.77
C SER A 54 -32.66 10.16 3.58
N ARG A 55 -33.85 9.64 3.89
CA ARG A 55 -34.93 9.27 2.96
C ARG A 55 -34.54 8.33 1.81
N LEU A 56 -34.72 7.03 2.03
CA LEU A 56 -35.63 6.18 1.23
C LEU A 56 -35.66 4.78 1.85
N ARG A 57 -36.77 4.51 2.55
CA ARG A 57 -37.45 3.21 2.68
C ARG A 57 -36.59 1.96 2.43
N LEU A 58 -35.78 1.57 3.41
CA LEU A 58 -35.54 0.15 3.72
C LEU A 58 -36.09 -0.09 5.12
N LYS A 59 -37.34 -0.57 5.17
CA LYS A 59 -37.92 -1.14 6.39
C LYS A 59 -37.03 -2.32 6.79
N GLN A 60 -36.65 -2.37 8.07
CA GLN A 60 -35.91 -3.44 8.76
C GLN A 60 -34.37 -3.44 8.65
N SER A 61 -33.71 -2.51 9.33
CA SER A 61 -32.37 -2.78 9.90
C SER A 61 -32.20 -2.00 11.22
N PRO A 62 -32.48 -2.60 12.40
CA PRO A 62 -32.89 -1.82 13.58
C PRO A 62 -31.83 -0.95 14.28
N ARG A 63 -30.54 -0.92 13.91
CA ARG A 63 -29.51 -0.22 14.73
C ARG A 63 -28.28 0.29 13.99
N LEU A 64 -28.43 1.16 12.98
CA LEU A 64 -27.26 1.71 12.27
C LEU A 64 -26.38 2.52 13.25
N VAL A 65 -25.07 2.22 13.31
CA VAL A 65 -24.13 3.02 14.12
C VAL A 65 -23.80 4.28 13.33
N SER A 66 -24.25 5.43 13.80
CA SER A 66 -23.90 6.72 13.21
C SER A 66 -22.68 7.31 13.92
N LEU A 67 -21.67 7.68 13.13
CA LEU A 67 -20.47 8.44 13.52
C LEU A 67 -20.40 9.74 12.68
N PRO A 68 -21.30 10.70 12.91
CA PRO A 68 -21.60 11.77 11.96
C PRO A 68 -20.44 12.73 11.72
N ASN A 69 -19.54 12.89 12.69
CA ASN A 69 -18.43 13.84 12.63
C ASN A 69 -17.09 13.19 12.22
N ALA A 70 -17.10 11.88 11.95
CA ALA A 70 -15.89 11.12 11.72
C ALA A 70 -15.44 11.19 10.25
N LYS A 71 -14.17 11.51 10.03
CA LYS A 71 -13.50 11.41 8.72
C LYS A 71 -12.87 10.04 8.59
N ILE A 72 -13.18 9.32 7.51
CA ILE A 72 -12.53 8.06 7.17
C ILE A 72 -11.21 8.37 6.46
N VAL A 73 -10.13 7.81 6.97
CA VAL A 73 -8.77 7.96 6.43
C VAL A 73 -8.22 6.57 6.14
N LEU A 74 -7.69 6.37 4.94
CA LEU A 74 -7.02 5.12 4.60
C LEU A 74 -5.70 5.01 5.35
N ASP A 75 -5.38 3.81 5.83
CA ASP A 75 -4.09 3.54 6.43
C ASP A 75 -2.96 3.66 5.39
N ARG A 76 -2.05 4.58 5.66
CA ARG A 76 -0.85 4.85 4.88
C ARG A 76 0.07 3.63 4.80
N PHE A 77 0.10 2.78 5.83
CA PHE A 77 0.90 1.56 5.82
C PHE A 77 0.46 0.61 4.71
N HIS A 78 -0.85 0.42 4.55
CA HIS A 78 -1.39 -0.46 3.53
C HIS A 78 -1.05 0.06 2.12
N ILE A 79 -1.08 1.37 1.89
CA ILE A 79 -0.69 1.95 0.59
C ILE A 79 0.76 1.56 0.23
N VAL A 80 1.71 1.79 1.13
CA VAL A 80 3.13 1.42 0.91
C VAL A 80 3.29 -0.09 0.75
N GLN A 81 2.55 -0.87 1.53
CA GLN A 81 2.55 -2.33 1.44
C GLN A 81 2.06 -2.82 0.07
N HIS A 82 1.00 -2.23 -0.48
CA HIS A 82 0.48 -2.57 -1.81
C HIS A 82 1.48 -2.20 -2.91
N LEU A 83 2.11 -1.03 -2.83
CA LEU A 83 3.17 -0.62 -3.77
C LEU A 83 4.34 -1.62 -3.75
N SER A 84 4.84 -1.97 -2.56
CA SER A 84 5.94 -2.94 -2.40
C SER A 84 5.58 -4.32 -2.94
N ARG A 85 4.35 -4.79 -2.69
CA ARG A 85 3.84 -6.06 -3.24
C ARG A 85 3.72 -6.03 -4.76
N ALA A 86 3.24 -4.93 -5.34
CA ALA A 86 3.15 -4.76 -6.79
C ALA A 86 4.54 -4.83 -7.42
N MET A 87 5.51 -4.07 -6.89
CA MET A 87 6.90 -4.12 -7.38
C MET A 87 7.53 -5.51 -7.21
N SER A 88 7.22 -6.22 -6.12
CA SER A 88 7.67 -7.61 -5.91
C SER A 88 7.15 -8.55 -7.00
N ARG A 89 5.88 -8.41 -7.41
CA ARG A 89 5.29 -9.23 -8.47
C ARG A 89 5.96 -8.98 -9.81
N VAL A 90 6.13 -7.70 -10.17
CA VAL A 90 6.82 -7.29 -11.41
C VAL A 90 8.26 -7.82 -11.43
N HIS A 91 9.00 -7.64 -10.34
CA HIS A 91 10.37 -8.14 -10.21
C HIS A 91 10.44 -9.66 -10.44
N VAL A 92 9.55 -10.44 -9.84
CA VAL A 92 9.52 -11.90 -10.01
C VAL A 92 9.11 -12.30 -11.42
N GLN A 93 8.13 -11.61 -12.01
CA GLN A 93 7.70 -11.84 -13.40
C GLN A 93 8.86 -11.64 -14.37
N ILE A 94 9.57 -10.51 -14.28
CA ILE A 94 10.72 -10.20 -15.13
C ILE A 94 11.88 -11.15 -14.85
N MET A 95 12.18 -11.44 -13.58
CA MET A 95 13.21 -12.40 -13.20
C MET A 95 12.97 -13.77 -13.86
N ASN A 96 11.72 -14.25 -13.91
CA ASN A 96 11.38 -15.54 -14.48
C ASN A 96 11.40 -15.59 -16.01
N GLN A 97 11.51 -14.46 -16.71
CA GLN A 97 11.73 -14.43 -18.16
C GLN A 97 13.17 -14.85 -18.52
N PHE A 98 14.12 -14.68 -17.61
CA PHE A 98 15.51 -15.10 -17.81
C PHE A 98 15.70 -16.60 -17.53
N HIS A 99 16.62 -17.22 -18.25
CA HIS A 99 16.99 -18.60 -17.99
C HIS A 99 17.60 -18.76 -16.59
N ARG A 100 17.16 -19.78 -15.82
CA ARG A 100 17.52 -19.92 -14.38
C ARG A 100 19.03 -20.00 -14.10
N LYS A 101 19.83 -20.43 -15.08
CA LYS A 101 21.31 -20.50 -14.94
C LYS A 101 22.03 -19.22 -15.35
N SER A 102 21.33 -18.26 -15.97
CA SER A 102 21.90 -17.02 -16.49
C SER A 102 22.44 -16.11 -15.37
N HIS A 103 23.31 -15.18 -15.74
CA HIS A 103 23.87 -14.21 -14.82
C HIS A 103 22.79 -13.24 -14.31
N GLU A 104 21.95 -12.77 -15.22
CA GLU A 104 20.84 -11.82 -15.01
C GLU A 104 19.84 -12.39 -13.99
N TYR A 105 19.39 -13.64 -14.18
CA TYR A 105 18.50 -14.33 -13.25
C TYR A 105 19.09 -14.33 -11.83
N LYS A 106 20.36 -14.75 -11.69
CA LYS A 106 21.04 -14.83 -10.39
C LYS A 106 21.25 -13.46 -9.75
N ALA A 107 21.58 -12.44 -10.54
CA ALA A 107 21.77 -11.08 -10.08
C ALA A 107 20.46 -10.46 -9.59
N ILE A 108 19.41 -10.50 -10.41
CA ILE A 108 18.08 -9.98 -10.09
C ILE A 108 17.50 -10.70 -8.87
N LYS A 109 17.65 -12.03 -8.79
CA LYS A 109 17.19 -12.82 -7.63
C LYS A 109 17.93 -12.46 -6.34
N ARG A 110 19.26 -12.33 -6.39
CA ARG A 110 20.07 -12.09 -5.19
C ARG A 110 19.90 -10.67 -4.65
N TYR A 111 19.83 -9.69 -5.54
CA TYR A 111 19.81 -8.26 -5.19
C TYR A 111 18.41 -7.65 -5.34
N TRP A 112 17.37 -8.41 -4.99
CA TRP A 112 15.99 -7.93 -5.03
C TRP A 112 15.71 -6.77 -4.05
N LYS A 113 16.43 -6.71 -2.92
CA LYS A 113 16.23 -5.67 -1.89
C LYS A 113 16.47 -4.24 -2.42
N PRO A 114 17.62 -3.93 -3.07
CA PRO A 114 17.83 -2.64 -3.72
C PRO A 114 16.73 -2.20 -4.68
N ILE A 115 16.09 -3.14 -5.39
CA ILE A 115 15.00 -2.84 -6.34
C ILE A 115 13.76 -2.30 -5.62
N GLN A 116 13.50 -2.75 -4.38
CA GLN A 116 12.35 -2.32 -3.58
C GLN A 116 12.65 -1.17 -2.64
N GLN A 117 13.92 -0.86 -2.40
CA GLN A 117 14.30 0.18 -1.47
C GLN A 117 14.08 1.56 -2.09
N ASP A 118 13.73 2.53 -1.26
CA ASP A 118 13.75 3.93 -1.65
C ASP A 118 15.17 4.33 -2.06
N SER A 119 15.32 4.81 -3.29
CA SER A 119 16.60 5.23 -3.88
C SER A 119 17.39 6.19 -2.99
N ARG A 120 16.71 7.09 -2.26
CA ARG A 120 17.33 8.07 -1.36
C ARG A 120 17.93 7.46 -0.10
N LYS A 121 17.57 6.22 0.21
CA LYS A 121 18.04 5.47 1.39
C LYS A 121 19.07 4.41 1.04
N LEU A 122 19.49 4.31 -0.22
CA LEU A 122 20.52 3.35 -0.63
C LEU A 122 21.86 3.75 0.00
N SER A 123 22.57 2.76 0.52
CA SER A 123 23.90 3.00 1.11
C SER A 123 24.97 3.12 0.03
N ASP A 124 25.82 4.12 0.19
CA ASP A 124 27.02 4.33 -0.64
C ASP A 124 28.21 3.48 -0.21
N LYS A 125 28.05 2.63 0.82
CA LYS A 125 29.12 1.72 1.26
C LYS A 125 29.41 0.69 0.18
N ARG A 126 30.67 0.60 -0.23
CA ARG A 126 31.17 -0.41 -1.16
C ARG A 126 31.50 -1.70 -0.43
N PHE A 127 31.11 -2.82 -1.03
CA PHE A 127 31.40 -4.15 -0.52
C PHE A 127 31.62 -5.10 -1.69
N TYR A 128 32.42 -6.13 -1.49
CA TYR A 128 32.62 -7.16 -2.50
C TYR A 128 31.30 -7.87 -2.83
N ARG A 129 31.00 -8.01 -4.12
CA ARG A 129 29.78 -8.64 -4.64
C ARG A 129 30.14 -9.88 -5.44
N PRO A 130 30.02 -11.10 -4.87
CA PRO A 130 30.48 -12.31 -5.57
C PRO A 130 29.80 -12.56 -6.92
N THR A 131 28.54 -12.14 -7.09
CA THR A 131 27.82 -12.26 -8.37
C THR A 131 28.44 -11.40 -9.48
N PHE A 132 29.06 -10.26 -9.13
CA PHE A 132 29.71 -9.35 -10.06
C PHE A 132 31.24 -9.43 -10.03
N ARG A 133 31.81 -10.15 -9.05
CA ARG A 133 33.26 -10.30 -8.83
C ARG A 133 34.01 -8.96 -8.66
N MET A 134 33.36 -7.98 -8.05
CA MET A 134 33.94 -6.65 -7.81
C MET A 134 33.28 -5.97 -6.60
N HIS A 135 33.90 -4.92 -6.07
CA HIS A 135 33.32 -4.08 -5.02
C HIS A 135 32.34 -3.08 -5.62
N LEU A 136 31.07 -3.12 -5.20
CA LEU A 136 30.01 -2.24 -5.70
C LEU A 136 29.19 -1.68 -4.54
N THR A 137 28.67 -0.47 -4.75
CA THR A 137 27.60 0.12 -3.93
C THR A 137 26.24 -0.49 -4.30
N ASN A 138 25.22 -0.24 -3.49
CA ASN A 138 23.86 -0.68 -3.85
C ASN A 138 23.31 0.07 -5.06
N LYS A 139 23.75 1.32 -5.29
CA LYS A 139 23.37 2.11 -6.46
C LYS A 139 23.95 1.53 -7.74
N GLU A 140 25.25 1.22 -7.75
CA GLU A 140 25.91 0.59 -8.91
C GLU A 140 25.33 -0.80 -9.23
N ILE A 141 24.97 -1.56 -8.20
CA ILE A 141 24.25 -2.84 -8.40
C ILE A 141 22.92 -2.58 -9.05
N LEU A 142 22.12 -1.67 -8.50
CA LEU A 142 20.80 -1.34 -9.03
C LEU A 142 20.88 -0.90 -10.49
N ASP A 143 21.81 -0.01 -10.85
CA ASP A 143 22.00 0.45 -12.23
C ASP A 143 22.29 -0.71 -13.18
N LYS A 144 23.13 -1.68 -12.75
CA LYS A 144 23.37 -2.92 -13.51
C LYS A 144 22.11 -3.78 -13.63
N LEU A 145 21.33 -3.96 -12.56
CA LEU A 145 20.09 -4.74 -12.61
C LEU A 145 19.07 -4.11 -13.57
N LEU A 146 18.92 -2.79 -13.53
CA LEU A 146 18.01 -2.07 -14.41
C LEU A 146 18.47 -2.10 -15.88
N SER A 147 19.76 -2.29 -16.16
CA SER A 147 20.26 -2.47 -17.53
C SER A 147 19.87 -3.81 -18.17
N TYR A 148 19.45 -4.81 -17.38
CA TYR A 148 19.09 -6.13 -17.92
C TYR A 148 17.69 -6.16 -18.55
N SER A 149 16.79 -5.26 -18.16
CA SER A 149 15.42 -5.25 -18.66
C SER A 149 14.88 -3.82 -18.66
N GLN A 150 14.46 -3.36 -19.84
CA GLN A 150 13.83 -2.06 -20.01
C GLN A 150 12.51 -1.99 -19.23
N ASP A 151 11.76 -3.09 -19.17
CA ASP A 151 10.54 -3.18 -18.37
C ASP A 151 10.83 -3.02 -16.89
N LEU A 152 11.90 -3.66 -16.37
CA LEU A 152 12.28 -3.53 -14.96
C LEU A 152 12.63 -2.08 -14.63
N LYS A 153 13.38 -1.43 -15.52
CA LYS A 153 13.74 -0.02 -15.40
C LYS A 153 12.52 0.88 -15.37
N HIS A 154 11.58 0.69 -16.29
CA HIS A 154 10.35 1.49 -16.36
C HIS A 154 9.51 1.35 -15.08
N HIS A 155 9.22 0.11 -14.67
CA HIS A 155 8.42 -0.13 -13.46
C HIS A 155 9.13 0.33 -12.18
N TYR A 156 10.46 0.21 -12.11
CA TYR A 156 11.25 0.76 -11.02
C TYR A 156 11.11 2.29 -10.94
N GLN A 157 11.22 2.99 -12.05
CA GLN A 157 11.07 4.45 -12.09
C GLN A 157 9.67 4.88 -11.63
N LEU A 158 8.62 4.22 -12.12
CA LEU A 158 7.25 4.48 -11.68
C LEU A 158 7.09 4.24 -10.17
N TYR A 159 7.62 3.12 -9.67
CA TYR A 159 7.61 2.80 -8.24
C TYR A 159 8.32 3.86 -7.39
N GLN A 160 9.48 4.35 -7.81
CA GLN A 160 10.21 5.41 -7.09
C GLN A 160 9.46 6.75 -7.10
N LEU A 161 8.81 7.12 -8.21
CA LEU A 161 7.97 8.31 -8.29
C LEU A 161 6.76 8.22 -7.35
N LEU A 162 6.10 7.06 -7.30
CA LEU A 162 5.00 6.81 -6.36
C LEU A 162 5.47 6.94 -4.91
N LEU A 163 6.63 6.37 -4.56
CA LEU A 163 7.22 6.52 -3.22
C LEU A 163 7.56 7.98 -2.90
N PHE A 164 8.05 8.74 -3.89
CA PHE A 164 8.39 10.15 -3.76
C PHE A 164 7.16 11.01 -3.44
N HIS A 165 6.12 10.96 -4.27
CA HIS A 165 4.88 11.71 -4.05
C HIS A 165 4.18 11.31 -2.74
N PHE A 166 4.21 10.02 -2.41
CA PHE A 166 3.67 9.53 -1.15
C PHE A 166 4.37 10.12 0.07
N GLN A 167 5.71 10.14 0.08
CA GLN A 167 6.49 10.69 1.20
C GLN A 167 6.39 12.21 1.32
N ASN A 168 6.27 12.91 0.19
CA ASN A 168 6.07 14.35 0.16
C ASN A 168 4.62 14.78 0.46
N LYS A 169 3.71 13.83 0.67
CA LYS A 169 2.28 14.07 0.92
C LYS A 169 1.64 14.87 -0.22
N GLU A 170 1.95 14.50 -1.46
CA GLU A 170 1.39 15.09 -2.68
C GLU A 170 0.31 14.14 -3.26
N PRO A 171 -0.92 14.12 -2.70
CA PRO A 171 -1.94 13.13 -3.09
C PRO A 171 -2.39 13.28 -4.54
N GLU A 172 -2.53 14.51 -5.04
CA GLU A 172 -2.97 14.77 -6.42
C GLU A 172 -1.99 14.18 -7.44
N LYS A 173 -0.68 14.42 -7.26
CA LYS A 173 0.36 13.84 -8.11
C LYS A 173 0.45 12.33 -7.95
N PHE A 174 0.29 11.81 -6.73
CA PHE A 174 0.30 10.38 -6.46
C PHE A 174 -0.83 9.64 -7.18
N PHE A 175 -2.07 10.12 -7.04
CA PHE A 175 -3.22 9.49 -7.67
C PHE A 175 -3.26 9.75 -9.18
N GLY A 176 -2.90 10.95 -9.64
CA GLY A 176 -2.77 11.25 -11.06
C GLY A 176 -1.78 10.30 -11.76
N LEU A 177 -0.62 10.05 -11.15
CA LEU A 177 0.35 9.10 -11.68
C LEU A 177 -0.21 7.66 -11.77
N ILE A 178 -1.04 7.23 -10.82
CA ILE A 178 -1.72 5.93 -10.90
C ILE A 178 -2.71 5.94 -12.06
N GLU A 179 -3.56 6.97 -12.16
CA GLU A 179 -4.59 7.10 -13.19
C GLU A 179 -4.03 7.12 -14.61
N ASP A 180 -2.95 7.87 -14.83
CA ASP A 180 -2.25 7.95 -16.12
C ASP A 180 -1.73 6.58 -16.59
N ASN A 181 -1.35 5.72 -15.63
CA ASN A 181 -0.78 4.40 -15.90
C ASN A 181 -1.80 3.27 -15.78
N LEU A 182 -3.06 3.53 -15.40
CA LEU A 182 -4.11 2.49 -15.27
C LEU A 182 -4.32 1.72 -16.58
N LYS A 183 -4.22 2.41 -17.72
CA LYS A 183 -4.43 1.81 -19.05
C LYS A 183 -3.31 0.84 -19.47
N GLN A 184 -2.12 0.98 -18.87
CA GLN A 184 -0.97 0.12 -19.14
C GLN A 184 -0.99 -1.15 -18.28
N VAL A 185 -1.82 -1.18 -17.23
CA VAL A 185 -2.02 -2.35 -16.39
C VAL A 185 -3.07 -3.22 -17.07
N HIS A 186 -2.63 -4.23 -17.81
CA HIS A 186 -3.53 -5.31 -18.22
C HIS A 186 -4.12 -5.96 -16.96
N PRO A 187 -5.45 -6.12 -16.86
CA PRO A 187 -6.02 -6.92 -15.78
C PRO A 187 -5.46 -8.34 -15.91
N ILE A 188 -4.79 -8.79 -14.85
CA ILE A 188 -4.36 -10.18 -14.67
C ILE A 188 -5.62 -11.03 -14.44
#